data_AF-A0A519VEW1-F1
#
_entry.id   AF-A0A519VEW1-F1
#
_cell.length_a   1.000
_cell.length_b   1.000
_cell.length_c   1.000
_cell.angle_alpha   90.00
_cell.angle_beta   90.00
_cell.angle_gamma   90.00
#
_symmetry.space_group_name_H-M   'P 1'
#
loop_
_entity.id
_entity.type
_entity.pdbx_description
1 polymer ?
#
loop_
_entity_poly.entity_id
_entity_poly.type
_entity_poly.pdbx_seq_one_letter_code
_entity_poly.pdbx_strand_id
1 'polypeptide(L)'
;PPAPRGVPQVEVAFDIDANGILHVSAKDKATGKEQKIRIEASSGLTDEEIKKMKEEAEANAEADAKQKEEADKINGADALIFSTEKQLKEFGDKLSDDKKAPIEAGLEKLKAAHLSRNFADIDAAQEELQAAWNVASEEMYKAGEQPQGEAPQADAQQGGDTVTDVDFEEVKDDEKK
;
A
#
# COMPACT_ATOMS: atom_id res chain seq x y z
N PRO A 1 -0.24 19.92 -10.62
CA PRO A 1 1.18 20.29 -10.73
C PRO A 1 2.00 19.01 -10.64
N PRO A 2 3.18 18.90 -11.26
CA PRO A 2 4.05 17.76 -11.04
C PRO A 2 4.42 17.69 -9.56
N ALA A 3 4.18 16.54 -8.93
CA ALA A 3 4.53 16.30 -7.54
C ALA A 3 5.12 14.89 -7.41
N PRO A 4 6.05 14.67 -6.46
CA PRO A 4 6.59 13.34 -6.20
C PRO A 4 5.48 12.35 -5.83
N ARG A 5 5.71 11.06 -6.10
CA ARG A 5 4.80 9.99 -5.69
C ARG A 5 4.51 10.07 -4.18
N GLY A 6 3.25 9.84 -3.80
CA GLY A 6 2.80 9.86 -2.40
C GLY A 6 2.53 11.26 -1.82
N VAL A 7 2.87 12.34 -2.54
CA VAL A 7 2.59 13.72 -2.10
C VAL A 7 1.18 14.21 -2.50
N PRO A 8 0.67 13.94 -3.73
CA PRO A 8 -0.72 14.27 -4.06
C PRO A 8 -1.71 13.55 -3.16
N GLN A 9 -2.60 14.30 -2.54
CA GLN A 9 -3.70 13.75 -1.74
C GLN A 9 -4.98 13.80 -2.59
N VAL A 10 -5.39 12.64 -3.11
CA VAL A 10 -6.63 12.50 -3.87
C VAL A 10 -7.69 11.91 -2.95
N GLU A 11 -8.74 12.68 -2.71
CA GLU A 11 -9.94 12.21 -2.02
C GLU A 11 -10.91 11.65 -3.04
N VAL A 12 -11.28 10.38 -2.88
CA VAL A 12 -12.30 9.73 -3.71
C VAL A 12 -13.54 9.49 -2.85
N ALA A 13 -14.68 10.01 -3.29
CA ALA A 13 -15.97 9.80 -2.64
C ALA A 13 -16.93 9.06 -3.57
N PHE A 14 -17.67 8.12 -2.99
CA PHE A 14 -18.71 7.35 -3.64
C PHE A 14 -20.04 7.71 -2.98
N ASP A 15 -20.94 8.36 -3.71
CA ASP A 15 -22.25 8.78 -3.22
C ASP A 15 -23.36 8.12 -4.05
N ILE A 16 -24.31 7.48 -3.39
CA ILE A 16 -25.43 6.81 -4.05
C ILE A 16 -26.69 7.60 -3.69
N ASP A 17 -27.33 8.19 -4.70
CA ASP A 17 -28.55 8.96 -4.47
C ASP A 17 -29.79 8.08 -4.33
N ALA A 18 -30.90 8.68 -3.89
CA ALA A 18 -32.18 7.98 -3.71
C ALA A 18 -32.77 7.39 -5.01
N ASN A 19 -32.25 7.78 -6.17
CA ASN A 19 -32.62 7.23 -7.48
C ASN A 19 -31.68 6.08 -7.91
N GLY A 20 -30.73 5.68 -7.07
CA GLY A 20 -29.76 4.63 -7.34
C GLY A 20 -28.64 5.04 -8.29
N ILE A 21 -28.40 6.35 -8.46
CA ILE A 21 -27.32 6.84 -9.32
C ILE A 21 -26.07 7.00 -8.46
N LEU A 22 -24.98 6.39 -8.91
CA LEU A 22 -23.68 6.48 -8.27
C LEU A 22 -22.92 7.70 -8.80
N HIS A 23 -22.61 8.63 -7.90
CA HIS A 23 -21.71 9.75 -8.12
C HIS A 23 -20.33 9.39 -7.57
N VAL A 24 -19.33 9.35 -8.45
CA VAL A 24 -17.93 9.16 -8.07
C VAL A 24 -17.22 10.48 -8.27
N SER A 25 -16.70 11.09 -7.19
CA SER A 25 -15.88 12.29 -7.28
C SER A 25 -14.46 12.00 -6.82
N ALA A 26 -13.48 12.58 -7.53
CA ALA A 26 -12.08 12.54 -7.20
C ALA A 26 -11.55 13.97 -7.12
N LYS A 27 -11.09 14.39 -5.93
CA LYS A 27 -10.62 15.75 -5.66
C LYS A 27 -9.17 15.74 -5.18
N ASP A 28 -8.32 16.51 -5.84
CA ASP A 28 -6.97 16.80 -5.35
C ASP A 28 -7.07 17.86 -4.24
N LYS A 29 -6.70 17.51 -3.00
CA LYS A 29 -6.79 18.40 -1.84
C LYS A 29 -5.86 19.61 -1.94
N ALA A 30 -4.75 19.52 -2.68
CA ALA A 30 -3.77 20.60 -2.80
C ALA A 30 -4.23 21.68 -3.81
N THR A 31 -4.84 21.26 -4.92
CA THR A 31 -5.28 22.19 -5.96
C THR A 31 -6.76 22.51 -5.93
N GLY A 32 -7.56 21.74 -5.17
CA GLY A 32 -9.01 21.83 -5.17
C GLY A 32 -9.67 21.40 -6.47
N LYS A 33 -8.90 20.93 -7.47
CA LYS A 33 -9.43 20.44 -8.73
C LYS A 33 -10.17 19.12 -8.50
N GLU A 34 -11.37 19.04 -9.05
CA GLU A 34 -12.25 17.89 -8.93
C GLU A 34 -12.60 17.35 -10.32
N GLN A 35 -12.74 16.04 -10.41
CA GLN A 35 -13.37 15.34 -11.52
C GLN A 35 -14.50 14.49 -10.96
N LYS A 36 -15.63 14.44 -11.66
CA LYS A 36 -16.79 13.65 -11.23
C LYS A 36 -17.38 12.86 -12.38
N ILE A 37 -17.82 11.65 -12.06
CA ILE A 37 -18.48 10.73 -12.98
C ILE A 37 -19.83 10.37 -12.36
N ARG A 38 -20.87 10.36 -13.20
CA ARG A 38 -22.22 9.92 -12.82
C ARG A 38 -22.51 8.62 -13.56
N ILE A 39 -22.80 7.57 -12.81
CA ILE A 39 -23.12 6.24 -13.33
C ILE A 39 -24.62 6.04 -13.12
N GLU A 40 -25.39 6.16 -14.21
CA GLU A 40 -26.82 5.92 -14.20
C GLU A 40 -27.11 4.42 -14.20
N ALA A 41 -27.92 3.96 -13.25
CA ALA A 41 -28.34 2.56 -13.13
C ALA A 41 -29.21 2.14 -14.32
N SER A 42 -28.58 1.80 -15.45
CA SER A 42 -29.27 1.36 -16.67
C SER A 42 -29.01 -0.10 -17.01
N SER A 43 -28.06 -0.77 -16.35
CA SER A 43 -27.80 -2.21 -16.50
C SER A 43 -26.98 -2.73 -15.32
N GLY A 44 -27.60 -2.85 -14.15
CA GLY A 44 -27.01 -3.58 -13.02
C GLY A 44 -26.95 -5.09 -13.28
N LEU A 45 -26.33 -5.81 -12.35
CA LEU A 45 -26.34 -7.27 -12.33
C LEU A 45 -27.76 -7.78 -12.01
N THR A 46 -28.18 -8.85 -12.68
CA THR A 46 -29.41 -9.58 -12.34
C THR A 46 -29.25 -10.34 -11.01
N ASP A 47 -30.35 -10.69 -10.35
CA ASP A 47 -30.30 -11.46 -9.09
C ASP A 47 -29.56 -12.80 -9.25
N GLU A 48 -29.68 -13.43 -10.41
CA GLU A 48 -28.95 -14.65 -10.76
C GLU A 48 -27.44 -14.40 -10.86
N GLU A 49 -27.03 -13.30 -11.50
CA GLU A 49 -25.62 -12.89 -11.57
C GLU A 49 -25.07 -12.49 -10.19
N ILE A 50 -25.85 -11.78 -9.36
CA ILE A 50 -25.46 -11.44 -7.99
C ILE A 50 -25.21 -12.71 -7.18
N LYS A 51 -26.12 -13.69 -7.25
CA LYS A 51 -25.96 -14.95 -6.53
C LYS A 51 -24.74 -15.72 -7.03
N LYS A 52 -24.57 -15.81 -8.34
CA LYS A 52 -23.41 -16.45 -8.97
C LYS A 52 -22.10 -15.79 -8.54
N MET A 53 -22.01 -14.45 -8.55
CA MET A 53 -20.80 -13.74 -8.11
C MET A 53 -20.49 -13.94 -6.63
N LYS A 54 -21.51 -14.10 -5.76
CA LYS A 54 -21.29 -14.45 -4.34
C LYS A 54 -20.70 -15.85 -4.19
N GLU A 55 -21.26 -16.83 -4.89
CA GLU A 55 -20.77 -18.21 -4.86
C GLU A 55 -19.35 -18.31 -5.45
N GLU A 56 -19.07 -17.59 -6.54
CA GLU A 56 -17.74 -17.52 -7.15
C GLU A 56 -16.73 -16.81 -6.24
N ALA A 57 -17.11 -15.73 -5.55
CA ALA A 57 -16.24 -15.05 -4.60
C ALA A 57 -15.88 -15.95 -3.41
N GLU A 58 -16.83 -16.74 -2.90
CA GLU A 58 -16.58 -17.69 -1.82
C GLU A 58 -15.69 -18.85 -2.29
N ALA A 59 -15.96 -19.40 -3.47
CA ALA A 59 -15.16 -20.49 -4.04
C ALA A 59 -13.73 -20.07 -4.41
N ASN A 60 -13.52 -18.80 -4.78
CA ASN A 60 -12.20 -18.27 -5.15
C ASN A 60 -11.49 -17.53 -4.02
N ALA A 61 -12.06 -17.48 -2.82
CA ALA A 61 -11.52 -16.69 -1.71
C ALA A 61 -10.02 -16.96 -1.43
N GLU A 62 -9.60 -18.23 -1.45
CA GLU A 62 -8.20 -18.61 -1.25
C GLU A 62 -7.29 -18.19 -2.43
N ALA A 63 -7.80 -18.32 -3.66
CA ALA A 63 -7.05 -17.93 -4.85
C ALA A 63 -6.86 -16.41 -4.94
N ASP A 64 -7.91 -15.65 -4.60
CA ASP A 64 -7.88 -14.19 -4.56
C ASP A 64 -7.00 -13.67 -3.40
N ALA A 65 -7.02 -14.36 -2.25
CA ALA A 65 -6.11 -14.06 -1.14
C ALA A 65 -4.65 -14.21 -1.55
N LYS A 66 -4.32 -15.28 -2.28
CA LYS A 66 -2.96 -15.49 -2.81
C LYS A 66 -2.57 -14.42 -3.84
N GLN A 67 -3.47 -14.08 -4.76
CA GLN A 67 -3.22 -13.01 -5.74
C GLN A 67 -3.01 -11.65 -5.07
N LYS A 68 -3.76 -11.38 -3.99
CA LYS A 68 -3.57 -10.18 -3.17
C LYS A 68 -2.19 -10.19 -2.52
N GLU A 69 -1.77 -11.28 -1.90
CA GLU A 69 -0.43 -11.41 -1.31
C GLU A 69 0.68 -11.17 -2.35
N GLU A 70 0.54 -11.76 -3.53
CA GLU A 70 1.47 -11.54 -4.65
C GLU A 70 1.51 -10.07 -5.10
N ALA A 71 0.36 -9.40 -5.19
CA ALA A 71 0.29 -7.98 -5.53
C ALA A 71 0.91 -7.10 -4.44
N ASP A 72 0.65 -7.40 -3.17
CA ASP A 72 1.20 -6.70 -2.02
C ASP A 72 2.73 -6.83 -1.97
N LYS A 73 3.29 -8.02 -2.27
CA LYS A 73 4.74 -8.21 -2.38
C LYS A 73 5.37 -7.36 -3.49
N ILE A 74 4.74 -7.32 -4.67
CA ILE A 74 5.22 -6.51 -5.80
C ILE A 74 5.18 -5.02 -5.46
N ASN A 75 4.06 -4.55 -4.89
CA ASN A 75 3.91 -3.16 -4.47
C ASN A 75 4.90 -2.78 -3.37
N GLY A 76 5.14 -3.68 -2.41
CA GLY A 76 6.13 -3.51 -1.36
C GLY A 76 7.56 -3.42 -1.91
N ALA A 77 7.91 -4.28 -2.87
CA ALA A 77 9.21 -4.23 -3.54
C ALA A 77 9.41 -2.91 -4.32
N ASP A 78 8.40 -2.46 -5.07
CA ASP A 78 8.44 -1.18 -5.79
C ASP A 78 8.53 0.03 -4.85
N ALA A 79 7.83 -0.01 -3.71
CA ALA A 79 7.94 1.00 -2.67
C ALA A 79 9.38 1.07 -2.11
N LEU A 80 9.99 -0.08 -1.84
CA LEU A 80 11.35 -0.17 -1.29
C LEU A 80 12.42 0.24 -2.31
N ILE A 81 12.26 -0.13 -3.59
CA ILE A 81 13.16 0.31 -4.68
C ILE A 81 13.18 1.84 -4.72
N PHE A 82 12.01 2.47 -4.77
CA PHE A 82 11.90 3.93 -4.84
C PHE A 82 12.46 4.64 -3.60
N SER A 83 12.16 4.15 -2.39
CA SER A 83 12.68 4.76 -1.16
C SER A 83 14.20 4.65 -1.09
N THR A 84 14.76 3.50 -1.47
CA THR A 84 16.21 3.27 -1.53
C THR A 84 16.89 4.15 -2.57
N GLU A 85 16.33 4.27 -3.77
CA GLU A 85 16.85 5.17 -4.82
C GLU A 85 16.88 6.63 -4.36
N LYS A 86 15.80 7.06 -3.68
CA LYS A 86 15.73 8.40 -3.10
C LYS A 86 16.81 8.59 -2.03
N GLN A 87 16.94 7.65 -1.09
CA GLN A 87 17.94 7.73 -0.02
C GLN A 87 19.37 7.71 -0.56
N LEU A 88 19.69 6.87 -1.53
CA LEU A 88 21.01 6.86 -2.20
C LEU A 88 21.28 8.18 -2.92
N LYS A 89 20.27 8.81 -3.52
CA LYS A 89 20.42 10.13 -4.15
C LYS A 89 20.66 11.26 -3.14
N GLU A 90 20.06 11.17 -1.95
CA GLU A 90 20.15 12.21 -0.91
C GLU A 90 21.37 12.05 0.01
N PHE A 91 21.73 10.82 0.34
CA PHE A 91 22.76 10.48 1.34
C PHE A 91 23.90 9.62 0.80
N GLY A 92 23.85 9.19 -0.47
CA GLY A 92 24.86 8.32 -1.06
C GLY A 92 26.26 8.91 -1.16
N ASP A 93 26.40 10.23 -1.04
CA ASP A 93 27.71 10.91 -0.99
C ASP A 93 28.27 10.99 0.44
N LYS A 94 27.43 10.74 1.45
CA LYS A 94 27.84 10.65 2.86
C LYS A 94 28.21 9.22 3.27
N LEU A 95 27.89 8.26 2.42
CA LEU A 95 28.22 6.85 2.59
C LEU A 95 29.58 6.57 1.98
N SER A 96 30.38 5.76 2.68
CA SER A 96 31.63 5.22 2.17
C SER A 96 31.35 4.22 1.04
N ASP A 97 32.23 4.15 0.04
CA ASP A 97 32.03 3.31 -1.16
C ASP A 97 31.85 1.82 -0.81
N ASP A 98 32.48 1.35 0.27
CA ASP A 98 32.35 -0.02 0.76
C ASP A 98 30.96 -0.33 1.36
N LYS A 99 30.19 0.69 1.77
CA LYS A 99 28.80 0.56 2.22
C LYS A 99 27.79 0.85 1.12
N LYS A 100 28.13 1.75 0.21
CA LYS A 100 27.28 2.08 -0.94
C LYS A 100 27.17 0.91 -1.93
N ALA A 101 28.28 0.26 -2.25
CA ALA A 101 28.33 -0.85 -3.20
C ALA A 101 27.35 -2.01 -2.87
N PRO A 102 27.27 -2.52 -1.62
CA PRO A 102 26.30 -3.57 -1.29
C PRO A 102 24.83 -3.10 -1.34
N ILE A 103 24.53 -1.82 -1.05
CA ILE A 103 23.18 -1.28 -1.18
C ILE A 103 22.78 -1.19 -2.66
N GLU A 104 23.66 -0.67 -3.52
CA GLU A 104 23.42 -0.60 -4.96
C GLU A 104 23.26 -1.99 -5.59
N ALA A 105 24.08 -2.96 -5.17
CA ALA A 105 23.96 -4.34 -5.62
C ALA A 105 22.62 -4.98 -5.18
N GLY A 106 22.21 -4.77 -3.92
CA GLY A 106 20.92 -5.25 -3.41
C GLY A 106 19.74 -4.59 -4.13
N LEU A 107 19.83 -3.29 -4.43
CA LEU A 107 18.82 -2.56 -5.19
C LEU A 107 18.65 -3.10 -6.61
N GLU A 108 19.75 -3.36 -7.33
CA GLU A 108 19.68 -3.90 -8.69
C GLU A 108 19.13 -5.33 -8.71
N LYS A 109 19.46 -6.17 -7.70
CA LYS A 109 18.84 -7.49 -7.53
C LYS A 109 17.33 -7.37 -7.29
N LEU A 110 16.91 -6.47 -6.40
CA LEU A 110 15.50 -6.26 -6.10
C LEU A 110 14.72 -5.76 -7.33
N LYS A 111 15.30 -4.86 -8.13
CA LYS A 111 14.72 -4.42 -9.42
C LYS A 111 14.55 -5.59 -10.40
N ALA A 112 15.56 -6.44 -10.55
CA ALA A 112 15.49 -7.59 -11.44
C ALA A 112 14.44 -8.61 -10.97
N ALA A 113 14.36 -8.86 -9.67
CA ALA A 113 13.35 -9.74 -9.06
C ALA A 113 11.93 -9.18 -9.21
N HIS A 114 11.75 -7.87 -9.00
CA HIS A 114 10.49 -7.17 -9.19
C HIS A 114 10.01 -7.24 -10.65
N LEU A 115 10.89 -6.97 -11.62
CA LEU A 115 10.57 -7.04 -13.05
C LEU A 115 10.20 -8.45 -13.51
N SER A 116 10.85 -9.47 -12.95
CA SER A 116 10.57 -10.87 -13.27
C SER A 116 9.42 -11.48 -12.47
N ARG A 117 8.85 -10.74 -11.51
CA ARG A 117 7.82 -11.20 -10.57
C ARG A 117 8.23 -12.49 -9.84
N ASN A 118 9.52 -12.62 -9.51
CA ASN A 118 10.01 -13.76 -8.74
C ASN A 118 9.92 -13.45 -7.24
N PHE A 119 8.87 -13.93 -6.58
CA PHE A 119 8.59 -13.63 -5.17
C PHE A 119 9.69 -14.12 -4.21
N ALA A 120 10.29 -15.27 -4.47
CA ALA A 120 11.38 -15.78 -3.62
C ALA A 120 12.62 -14.90 -3.70
N ASP A 121 12.95 -14.42 -4.91
CA ASP A 121 14.07 -13.51 -5.11
C ASP A 121 13.76 -12.10 -4.57
N ILE A 122 12.49 -11.67 -4.61
CA ILE A 122 12.05 -10.41 -3.99
C ILE A 122 12.31 -10.48 -2.49
N ASP A 123 11.80 -11.50 -1.80
CA ASP A 123 11.94 -11.63 -0.35
C ASP A 123 13.43 -11.66 0.04
N ALA A 124 14.25 -12.45 -0.66
CA ALA A 124 15.70 -12.52 -0.42
C ALA A 124 16.43 -11.19 -0.69
N ALA A 125 16.10 -10.50 -1.79
CA ALA A 125 16.71 -9.23 -2.13
C ALA A 125 16.31 -8.10 -1.15
N GLN A 126 15.07 -8.15 -0.62
CA GLN A 126 14.62 -7.23 0.43
C GLN A 126 15.44 -7.43 1.71
N GLU A 127 15.64 -8.68 2.15
CA GLU A 127 16.46 -8.98 3.33
C GLU A 127 17.92 -8.54 3.14
N GLU A 128 18.52 -8.84 1.99
CA GLU A 128 19.88 -8.41 1.66
C GLU A 128 20.02 -6.87 1.69
N LEU A 129 19.06 -6.18 1.08
CA LEU A 129 19.05 -4.71 1.02
C LEU A 129 18.87 -4.10 2.41
N GLN A 130 18.00 -4.68 3.24
CA GLN A 130 17.79 -4.23 4.62
C GLN A 130 19.02 -4.48 5.50
N ALA A 131 19.69 -5.62 5.33
CA ALA A 131 20.95 -5.90 6.01
C ALA A 131 22.04 -4.90 5.61
N ALA A 132 22.16 -4.57 4.32
CA ALA A 132 23.12 -3.56 3.83
C ALA A 132 22.84 -2.17 4.43
N TRP A 133 21.57 -1.76 4.49
CA TRP A 133 21.16 -0.51 5.12
C TRP A 133 21.43 -0.46 6.63
N ASN A 134 21.26 -1.58 7.34
CA ASN A 134 21.57 -1.64 8.78
C ASN A 134 23.08 -1.41 9.03
N VAL A 135 23.93 -2.07 8.24
CA VAL A 135 25.40 -1.88 8.34
C VAL A 135 25.80 -0.44 8.00
N ALA A 136 25.20 0.14 6.96
CA ALA A 136 25.44 1.53 6.57
C ALA A 136 24.96 2.54 7.64
N SER A 137 23.81 2.26 8.27
CA SER A 137 23.23 3.12 9.31
C SER A 137 24.09 3.15 10.58
N GLU A 138 24.68 2.01 10.98
CA GLU A 138 25.61 1.98 12.12
C GLU A 138 26.80 2.93 11.95
N GLU A 139 27.29 3.11 10.73
CA GLU A 139 28.39 4.02 10.42
C GLU A 139 27.95 5.49 10.50
N MET A 140 26.77 5.82 9.98
CA MET A 140 26.20 7.17 10.12
C MET A 140 25.96 7.55 11.59
N TYR A 141 25.46 6.62 12.42
CA TYR A 141 25.30 6.85 13.86
C TYR A 141 26.64 7.04 14.58
N LYS A 142 27.70 6.31 14.18
CA LYS A 142 29.05 6.45 14.74
C LYS A 142 29.76 7.73 14.28
N ALA A 143 29.39 8.28 13.12
CA ALA A 143 29.92 9.53 12.58
C ALA A 143 29.33 10.81 13.23
N GLY A 144 28.34 10.68 14.12
CA GLY A 144 27.77 11.81 14.89
C GLY A 144 26.76 12.67 14.13
N GLU A 145 26.42 12.32 12.89
CA GLU A 145 25.29 12.91 12.16
C GLU A 145 24.10 11.96 12.28
N GLN A 146 23.08 12.32 13.07
CA GLN A 146 21.81 11.62 12.99
C GLN A 146 21.25 11.77 11.57
N PRO A 147 20.97 10.67 10.85
CA PRO A 147 20.07 10.75 9.74
C PRO A 147 18.68 10.95 10.35
N GLN A 148 18.20 12.18 10.31
CA GLN A 148 16.78 12.46 10.44
C GLN A 148 16.12 12.02 9.12
N GLY A 149 16.06 10.70 8.93
CA GLY A 149 15.52 10.04 7.76
C GLY A 149 14.90 8.74 8.23
N GLU A 150 13.58 8.64 8.11
CA GLU A 150 12.81 7.42 8.36
C GLU A 150 13.53 6.23 7.73
N ALA A 151 13.96 5.29 8.59
CA ALA A 151 14.33 3.97 8.16
C ALA A 151 13.17 3.39 7.32
N PRO A 152 13.43 2.57 6.29
CA PRO A 152 12.37 1.84 5.61
C PRO A 152 11.83 0.81 6.60
N GLN A 153 10.88 1.24 7.43
CA GLN A 153 10.07 0.36 8.24
C GLN A 153 9.12 -0.31 7.26
N ALA A 154 9.46 -1.56 6.92
CA ALA A 154 8.48 -2.51 6.44
C ALA A 154 7.30 -2.47 7.42
N ASP A 155 6.15 -2.01 6.95
CA ASP A 155 4.92 -1.98 7.71
C ASP A 155 4.41 -3.42 7.85
N ALA A 156 5.07 -4.15 8.76
CA ALA A 156 4.53 -5.35 9.37
C ALA A 156 3.80 -4.92 10.64
N GLN A 157 2.55 -4.53 10.45
CA GLN A 157 1.43 -4.74 11.38
C GLN A 157 1.59 -4.16 12.79
N GLN A 158 1.03 -2.97 12.98
CA GLN A 158 0.31 -2.67 14.22
C GLN A 158 -1.01 -2.00 13.86
N GLY A 159 -2.08 -2.80 13.94
CA GLY A 159 -3.46 -2.35 13.81
C GLY A 159 -3.74 -1.28 14.86
N GLY A 160 -3.95 -0.06 14.37
CA GLY A 160 -4.61 1.03 15.07
C GLY A 160 -5.93 1.33 14.40
N ASP A 161 -6.76 0.31 14.19
CA ASP A 161 -8.18 0.53 13.97
C ASP A 161 -8.80 0.71 15.35
N THR A 162 -9.11 1.96 15.68
CA THR A 162 -10.09 2.27 16.71
C THR A 162 -11.44 1.81 16.17
N VAL A 163 -11.68 0.49 16.18
CA VAL A 163 -13.02 -0.06 16.22
C VAL A 163 -13.52 0.29 17.61
N THR A 164 -14.29 1.35 17.70
CA THR A 164 -15.23 1.50 18.81
C THR A 164 -16.15 0.29 18.75
N ASP A 165 -15.93 -0.68 19.64
CA ASP A 165 -16.94 -1.68 19.98
C ASP A 165 -18.19 -0.91 20.40
N VAL A 166 -19.17 -0.86 19.50
CA VAL A 166 -20.51 -0.42 19.85
C VAL A 166 -21.10 -1.61 20.59
N ASP A 167 -21.13 -1.55 21.93
CA ASP A 167 -21.91 -2.48 22.74
C ASP A 167 -23.36 -2.41 22.26
N PHE A 168 -23.78 -3.45 21.54
CA PHE A 168 -25.16 -3.65 21.13
C PHE A 168 -25.92 -4.12 22.37
N GLU A 169 -26.52 -3.17 23.09
CA GLU A 169 -27.50 -3.48 24.13
C GLU A 169 -28.72 -4.09 23.43
N GLU A 170 -28.86 -5.43 23.49
CA GLU A 170 -30.09 -6.12 23.13
C GLU A 170 -31.23 -5.52 23.94
N VAL A 171 -31.99 -4.62 23.30
CA VAL A 171 -33.32 -4.24 23.77
C VAL A 171 -34.16 -5.51 23.68
N LYS A 172 -34.34 -6.17 24.82
CA LYS A 172 -35.34 -7.24 24.96
C LYS A 172 -36.70 -6.62 24.66
N ASP A 173 -37.26 -7.00 23.53
CA ASP A 173 -38.68 -6.87 23.23
C ASP A 173 -39.47 -7.65 24.30
N ASP A 174 -39.95 -6.95 25.33
CA ASP A 174 -41.03 -7.42 26.18
C ASP A 174 -42.36 -6.95 25.56
N GLU A 175 -42.86 -7.73 24.59
CA GLU A 175 -44.26 -7.68 24.21
C GLU A 175 -45.12 -8.37 25.30
N LYS A 176 -46.02 -7.55 25.88
CA LYS A 176 -47.37 -7.89 26.35
C LYS A 176 -47.52 -8.62 27.70
N LYS A 177 -48.06 -7.87 28.67
CA LYS A 177 -49.41 -8.13 29.21
C LYS A 177 -50.06 -6.86 29.75
#